data_AF-A0A920NNU6-F1
#
_entry.id   AF-A0A920NNU6-F1
#
_cell.length_a   1.000
_cell.length_b   1.000
_cell.length_c   1.000
_cell.angle_alpha   90.00
_cell.angle_beta   90.00
_cell.angle_gamma   90.00
#
_symmetry.space_group_name_H-M   'P 1'
#
loop_
_entity.id
_entity.type
_entity.pdbx_description
1 polymer ?
#
loop_
_entity_poly.entity_id
_entity_poly.type
_entity_poly.pdbx_seq_one_letter_code
_entity_poly.pdbx_strand_id
1 'polypeptide(L)'
;MGFDQFIKRLSEEWAEYTPEFAAQEAQIDPEQIVRVARLVGKAGSKLSSHVWRGASIGNLGGWQVAPDTAFTQCSHRFCGNGRGNFTKCLE
;
A
#
# COMPACT_ATOMS: atom_id res chain seq x y z
N MET A 1 -23.41 2.70 -6.03
CA MET A 1 -22.32 1.84 -6.57
C MET A 1 -21.98 0.83 -5.49
N GLY A 2 -21.93 -0.46 -5.82
CA GLY A 2 -21.53 -1.51 -4.87
C GLY A 2 -20.02 -1.60 -4.72
N PHE A 3 -19.55 -2.30 -3.68
CA PHE A 3 -18.13 -2.50 -3.43
C PHE A 3 -17.40 -3.19 -4.60
N ASP A 4 -18.07 -4.14 -5.28
CA ASP A 4 -17.51 -4.81 -6.46
C ASP A 4 -17.22 -3.85 -7.60
N GLN A 5 -18.08 -2.83 -7.79
CA GLN A 5 -17.86 -1.78 -8.79
C GLN A 5 -16.62 -0.96 -8.44
N PHE A 6 -16.40 -0.68 -7.15
CA PHE A 6 -15.22 0.04 -6.67
C PHE A 6 -13.94 -0.78 -6.91
N ILE A 7 -13.92 -2.06 -6.55
CA ILE A 7 -12.76 -2.94 -6.80
C ILE A 7 -12.44 -3.04 -8.28
N LYS A 8 -13.47 -3.15 -9.13
CA LYS A 8 -13.28 -3.17 -10.58
C LYS A 8 -12.61 -1.90 -11.09
N ARG A 9 -13.14 -0.72 -10.72
CA ARG A 9 -12.58 0.57 -11.14
C ARG A 9 -11.16 0.77 -10.61
N LEU A 10 -10.92 0.43 -9.36
CA LEU A 10 -9.59 0.52 -8.77
C LEU A 10 -8.57 -0.35 -9.52
N SER A 11 -8.97 -1.56 -9.92
CA SER A 11 -8.11 -2.47 -10.69
C SER A 11 -7.83 -1.96 -12.10
N GLU A 12 -8.81 -1.29 -12.73
CA GLU A 12 -8.63 -0.64 -14.04
C GLU A 12 -7.63 0.51 -13.96
N GLU A 13 -7.75 1.39 -12.96
CA GLU A 13 -6.83 2.52 -12.76
C GLU A 13 -5.42 2.06 -12.37
N TRP A 14 -5.29 0.97 -11.61
CA TRP A 14 -3.99 0.49 -11.15
C TRP A 14 -3.29 -0.44 -12.14
N ALA A 15 -3.91 -0.75 -13.29
CA ALA A 15 -3.38 -1.71 -14.26
C ALA A 15 -2.02 -1.32 -14.85
N GLU A 16 -1.71 -0.01 -14.90
CA GLU A 16 -0.44 0.51 -15.42
C GLU A 16 0.72 0.39 -14.43
N TYR A 17 0.45 0.18 -13.13
CA TYR A 17 1.47 0.10 -12.09
C TYR A 17 2.03 -1.32 -11.96
N THR A 18 2.92 -1.68 -12.88
CA THR A 18 3.59 -3.00 -12.87
C THR A 18 4.85 -3.00 -12.01
N PRO A 19 5.37 -4.19 -11.61
CA PRO A 19 6.65 -4.29 -10.91
C PRO A 19 7.81 -3.67 -11.69
N GLU A 20 7.79 -3.75 -13.03
CA GLU A 20 8.80 -3.17 -13.90
C GLU A 20 8.75 -1.65 -13.89
N PHE A 21 7.54 -1.06 -13.95
CA PHE A 21 7.35 0.38 -13.81
C PHE A 21 7.88 0.88 -12.45
N ALA A 22 7.47 0.22 -11.37
CA ALA A 22 7.92 0.56 -10.02
C ALA A 22 9.45 0.39 -9.84
N ALA A 23 10.05 -0.61 -10.49
CA ALA A 23 11.50 -0.84 -10.47
C ALA A 23 12.28 0.27 -11.16
N GLN A 24 11.77 0.77 -12.29
CA GLN A 24 12.38 1.89 -13.01
C GLN A 24 12.35 3.18 -12.17
N GLU A 25 11.21 3.50 -11.56
CA GLU A 25 11.05 4.70 -10.72
C GLU A 25 11.87 4.62 -9.43
N ALA A 26 11.88 3.46 -8.76
CA ALA A 26 12.61 3.26 -7.51
C ALA A 26 14.10 2.91 -7.71
N GLN A 27 14.54 2.68 -8.95
CA GLN A 27 15.89 2.27 -9.31
C GLN A 27 16.38 1.03 -8.56
N ILE A 28 15.50 0.03 -8.46
CA ILE A 28 15.78 -1.27 -7.83
C ILE A 28 15.43 -2.41 -8.77
N ASP A 29 15.84 -3.61 -8.40
CA ASP A 29 15.53 -4.83 -9.14
C ASP A 29 14.02 -5.19 -9.00
N PRO A 30 13.29 -5.48 -10.11
CA PRO A 30 11.88 -5.86 -10.07
C PRO A 30 11.61 -7.13 -9.25
N GLU A 31 12.55 -8.08 -9.19
CA GLU A 31 12.45 -9.26 -8.35
C GLU A 31 12.39 -8.88 -6.86
N GLN A 32 13.05 -7.80 -6.43
CA GLN A 32 12.95 -7.30 -5.05
C GLN A 32 11.54 -6.80 -4.75
N ILE A 33 10.90 -6.10 -5.69
CA ILE A 33 9.53 -5.60 -5.55
C ILE A 33 8.57 -6.78 -5.41
N VAL A 34 8.65 -7.77 -6.30
CA VAL A 34 7.81 -8.97 -6.24
C VAL A 34 8.04 -9.74 -4.94
N ARG A 35 9.30 -9.84 -4.48
CA ARG A 35 9.62 -10.50 -3.21
C ARG A 35 8.95 -9.80 -2.03
N VAL A 36 9.07 -8.48 -1.94
CA VAL A 36 8.44 -7.69 -0.86
C VAL A 36 6.92 -7.80 -0.93
N ALA A 37 6.32 -7.67 -2.12
CA ALA A 37 4.87 -7.82 -2.30
C ALA A 37 4.36 -9.19 -1.80
N ARG A 38 5.08 -10.28 -2.08
CA ARG A 38 4.76 -11.61 -1.56
C ARG A 38 4.90 -11.71 -0.04
N LEU A 39 5.89 -11.06 0.57
CA LEU A 39 6.06 -11.02 2.03
C LEU A 39 4.91 -10.25 2.70
N VAL A 40 4.52 -9.12 2.12
CA VAL A 40 3.37 -8.32 2.57
C VAL A 40 2.07 -9.14 2.45
N GLY A 41 1.84 -9.79 1.32
CA GLY A 41 0.69 -10.68 1.11
C GLY A 41 0.63 -11.83 2.11
N LYS A 42 1.78 -12.43 2.46
CA LYS A 42 1.88 -13.47 3.50
C LYS A 42 1.63 -12.95 4.92
N ALA A 43 1.94 -11.68 5.20
CA ALA A 43 1.76 -11.11 6.53
C ALA A 43 0.28 -10.95 6.89
N GLY A 44 -0.61 -10.75 5.91
CA GLY A 44 -2.04 -10.54 6.14
C GLY A 44 -2.28 -9.42 7.15
N SER A 45 -3.10 -9.67 8.17
CA SER A 45 -3.43 -8.70 9.22
C SER A 45 -2.32 -8.46 10.26
N LYS A 46 -1.05 -8.71 9.93
CA LYS A 46 0.09 -8.53 10.84
C LYS A 46 1.16 -7.58 10.27
N LEU A 47 0.84 -6.83 9.22
CA LEU A 47 1.74 -5.85 8.62
C LEU A 47 1.81 -4.59 9.48
N SER A 48 3.01 -4.16 9.89
CA SER A 48 3.23 -2.82 10.44
C SER A 48 4.24 -2.09 9.57
N SER A 49 3.95 -0.83 9.25
CA SER A 49 4.87 0.02 8.49
C SER A 49 4.98 1.40 9.14
N HIS A 50 6.12 2.04 8.91
CA HIS A 50 6.43 3.38 9.35
C HIS A 50 6.92 4.17 8.15
N VAL A 51 6.59 5.45 8.09
CA VAL A 51 7.01 6.33 7.00
C VAL A 51 8.17 7.18 7.49
N TRP A 52 9.30 7.13 6.78
CA TRP A 52 10.43 7.98 7.10
C TRP A 52 10.25 9.38 6.52
N ARG A 53 10.58 10.40 7.32
CA ARG A 53 10.41 11.82 6.96
C ARG A 53 10.95 12.15 5.57
N GLY A 54 12.11 11.61 5.19
CA GLY A 54 12.75 11.90 3.91
C GLY A 54 11.93 11.49 2.68
N ALA A 55 11.06 10.49 2.81
CA ALA A 55 10.17 10.08 1.72
C ALA A 55 8.97 11.04 1.56
N SER A 56 8.55 11.71 2.64
CA SER A 56 7.29 12.48 2.66
C SER A 56 7.45 13.99 2.61
N ILE A 57 8.63 14.53 2.91
CA ILE A 57 8.85 15.98 2.97
C ILE A 57 9.70 16.46 1.78
N GLY A 58 9.25 17.53 1.12
CA GLY A 58 10.06 18.22 0.10
C GLY A 58 10.22 17.50 -1.24
N ASN A 59 9.54 16.37 -1.46
CA ASN A 59 9.44 15.71 -2.77
C ASN A 59 8.06 15.95 -3.41
N LEU A 60 8.01 16.10 -4.74
CA LEU A 60 6.75 16.13 -5.47
C LEU A 60 6.06 14.77 -5.28
N GLY A 61 4.85 14.79 -4.72
CA GLY A 61 4.12 13.57 -4.38
C GLY A 61 4.48 12.94 -3.03
N GLY A 62 5.36 13.54 -2.21
CA GLY A 62 5.70 13.02 -0.87
C GLY A 62 4.49 12.88 0.08
N TRP A 63 3.43 13.66 -0.16
CA TRP A 63 2.17 13.55 0.57
C TRP A 63 1.42 12.23 0.32
N GLN A 64 1.69 11.52 -0.79
CA GLN A 64 1.05 10.25 -1.15
C GLN A 64 1.65 9.05 -0.40
N VAL A 65 2.87 9.16 0.11
CA VAL A 65 3.57 8.04 0.78
C VAL A 65 2.81 7.50 2.00
N ALA A 66 2.19 8.40 2.78
CA ALA A 66 1.39 8.01 3.94
C ALA A 66 0.06 7.30 3.55
N PRO A 67 -0.80 7.87 2.68
CA PRO A 67 -2.03 7.20 2.27
C PRO A 67 -1.79 5.89 1.51
N ASP A 68 -0.74 5.77 0.68
CA ASP A 68 -0.42 4.52 -0.03
C ASP A 68 -0.04 3.39 0.94
N THR A 69 0.74 3.75 1.96
CA THR A 69 1.12 2.84 3.03
C THR A 69 -0.10 2.39 3.85
N ALA A 70 -1.02 3.32 4.15
CA ALA A 70 -2.27 3.01 4.85
C ALA A 70 -3.21 2.13 4.00
N PHE A 71 -3.30 2.38 2.69
CA PHE A 71 -4.07 1.55 1.77
C PHE A 71 -3.54 0.10 1.72
N THR A 72 -2.22 -0.07 1.71
CA THR A 72 -1.59 -1.40 1.77
C THR A 72 -1.89 -2.13 3.07
N GLN A 73 -1.96 -1.43 4.21
CA GLN A 73 -2.37 -2.03 5.48
C GLN A 73 -3.85 -2.44 5.47
N CYS A 74 -4.74 -1.55 5.03
CA CYS A 74 -6.19 -1.81 4.97
C CYS A 74 -6.55 -2.97 4.03
N SER A 75 -5.90 -3.05 2.85
CA SER A 75 -6.10 -4.16 1.90
C SER A 75 -5.73 -5.52 2.48
N HIS A 76 -4.78 -5.56 3.42
CA HIS A 76 -4.40 -6.77 4.15
C HIS A 76 -5.14 -6.95 5.48
N ARG A 77 -6.24 -6.20 5.70
CA ARG A 77 -7.04 -6.22 6.94
C ARG A 77 -6.21 -5.92 8.20
N PHE A 78 -5.22 -5.05 8.07
CA PHE A 78 -4.52 -4.48 9.21
C PHE A 78 -5.03 -3.06 9.46
N CYS A 79 -5.68 -2.85 10.61
CA CYS A 79 -5.95 -1.52 11.14
C CYS A 79 -5.96 -1.59 12.68
N GLY A 80 -4.84 -1.26 13.31
CA GLY A 80 -4.72 -0.98 14.74
C GLY A 80 -4.63 -2.20 15.69
N ASN A 81 -3.48 -2.37 16.35
CA ASN A 81 -3.35 -3.17 17.57
C ASN A 81 -3.69 -2.32 18.81
N GLY A 82 -4.94 -2.34 19.26
CA GLY A 82 -5.37 -2.23 20.67
C GLY A 82 -4.89 -1.07 21.57
N ARG A 83 -4.23 -0.02 21.08
CA ARG A 83 -3.78 1.12 21.90
C ARG A 83 -3.97 2.48 21.22
N GLY A 84 -5.23 2.84 21.02
CA GLY A 84 -5.63 4.19 20.61
C GLY A 84 -6.34 4.21 19.26
N ASN A 85 -7.68 4.22 19.33
CA ASN A 85 -8.68 4.56 18.33
C ASN A 85 -8.22 4.70 16.86
N PHE A 86 -8.67 3.81 15.98
CA PHE A 86 -9.57 4.13 14.86
C PHE A 86 -10.21 2.84 14.34
N THR A 87 -11.45 2.99 13.89
CA THR A 87 -12.47 1.97 13.67
C THR A 87 -12.07 0.90 12.67
N LYS A 88 -12.47 -0.35 12.97
CA LYS A 88 -12.49 -1.54 12.11
C LYS A 88 -12.90 -1.15 10.67
N CYS A 89 -11.98 -1.16 9.72
CA CYS A 89 -12.34 -1.07 8.30
C CYS A 89 -12.72 -2.48 7.84
N LEU A 90 -13.97 -2.63 7.39
CA LEU A 90 -14.61 -3.83 6.82
C LEU A 90 -15.30 -4.71 7.88
N GLU A 91 -16.58 -4.39 8.12
CA GLU A 91 -17.64 -5.41 8.26
C GLU A 91 -18.30 -5.62 6.91
#